data_AF-A0A6B9FQF3-F1
#
_entry.id   AF-A0A6B9FQF3-F1
#
_cell.length_a   1.000
_cell.length_b   1.000
_cell.length_c   1.000
_cell.angle_alpha   90.00
_cell.angle_beta   90.00
_cell.angle_gamma   90.00
#
_symmetry.space_group_name_H-M   'P 1'
#
loop_
_entity.id
_entity.type
_entity.pdbx_description
1 polymer ?
#
loop_
_entity_poly.entity_id
_entity_poly.type
_entity_poly.pdbx_seq_one_letter_code
_entity_poly.pdbx_strand_id
1 'polypeptide(L)'
;MSRMGQYVVEQEMLMTQEQLWDRERERHESDEAAWAGVIEDLRERGLPFPQAGVPVISEQPLDLAALWRSLPEEDRAHLGEIALGMVVGGLIGAYAEATAPAASRAGAQCYHESLEALSTEIPDSVVAALRGPSWKIPDRLGPVCLSCGCSEDDACADGCRWMDDRRIQCTACGRPEDHLPI
;
A
#
# COMPACT_ATOMS: atom_id res chain seq x y z
N MET A 1 -12.16 27.19 -15.91
CA MET A 1 -13.13 26.57 -14.97
C MET A 1 -14.15 25.80 -15.79
N SER A 2 -14.25 24.48 -15.60
CA SER A 2 -15.11 23.61 -16.41
C SER A 2 -16.58 23.86 -16.07
N ARG A 3 -17.44 24.00 -17.09
CA ARG A 3 -18.88 24.28 -16.91
C ARG A 3 -19.58 23.25 -16.01
N MET A 4 -19.11 22.00 -15.94
CA MET A 4 -19.66 21.00 -15.02
C MET A 4 -19.48 21.36 -13.53
N GLY A 5 -18.38 22.02 -13.16
CA GLY A 5 -18.13 22.39 -11.76
C GLY A 5 -19.01 23.55 -11.26
N GLN A 6 -19.48 24.42 -12.17
CA GLN A 6 -20.40 25.51 -11.81
C GLN A 6 -21.85 25.01 -11.63
N TYR A 7 -22.29 24.01 -12.42
CA TYR A 7 -23.65 23.47 -12.31
C TYR A 7 -23.89 22.64 -11.05
N VAL A 8 -22.89 21.91 -10.55
CA VAL A 8 -23.01 21.13 -9.31
C VAL A 8 -23.19 22.05 -8.10
N VAL A 9 -22.45 23.17 -8.06
CA VAL A 9 -22.51 24.15 -6.96
C VAL A 9 -23.84 24.92 -6.94
N GLU A 10 -24.41 25.25 -8.10
CA GLU A 10 -25.71 25.93 -8.19
C GLU A 10 -26.89 25.03 -7.82
N GLN A 11 -26.80 23.70 -8.04
CA GLN A 11 -27.82 22.74 -7.60
C GLN A 11 -27.76 22.46 -6.09
N GLU A 12 -26.57 22.44 -5.50
CA GLU A 12 -26.39 22.24 -4.04
C GLU A 12 -26.90 23.44 -3.22
N MET A 13 -26.90 24.64 -3.78
CA MET A 13 -27.47 25.84 -3.17
C MET A 13 -29.01 25.83 -3.03
N LEU A 14 -29.70 24.88 -3.69
CA LEU A 14 -31.16 24.75 -3.64
C LEU A 14 -31.65 23.60 -2.75
N MET A 15 -30.73 22.81 -2.19
CA MET A 15 -31.07 21.73 -1.28
C MET A 15 -31.33 22.27 0.12
N THR A 16 -32.36 21.76 0.79
CA THR A 16 -32.55 22.02 2.21
C THR A 16 -31.44 21.34 3.01
N GLN A 17 -31.20 21.82 4.23
CA GLN A 17 -30.25 21.19 5.15
C GLN A 17 -30.56 19.70 5.37
N GLU A 18 -31.84 19.33 5.42
CA GLU A 18 -32.31 17.95 5.52
C GLU A 18 -31.91 17.10 4.30
N GLN A 19 -32.07 17.65 3.08
CA GLN A 19 -31.65 16.98 1.85
C GLN A 19 -30.13 16.81 1.74
N LEU A 20 -29.34 17.77 2.26
CA LEU A 20 -27.89 17.66 2.34
C LEU A 20 -27.47 16.54 3.31
N TRP A 21 -28.11 16.48 4.49
CA TRP A 21 -27.87 15.42 5.47
C TRP A 21 -28.26 14.03 4.95
N ASP A 22 -29.40 13.91 4.26
CA ASP A 22 -29.82 12.63 3.69
C ASP A 22 -28.84 12.14 2.62
N ARG A 23 -28.34 13.03 1.76
CA ARG A 23 -27.32 12.71 0.75
C ARG A 23 -25.98 12.32 1.38
N GLU A 24 -25.55 13.01 2.43
CA GLU A 24 -24.34 12.63 3.17
C GLU A 24 -24.50 11.27 3.84
N ARG A 25 -25.66 10.98 4.43
CA ARG A 25 -25.97 9.67 4.99
C ARG A 25 -25.93 8.58 3.92
N GLU A 26 -26.58 8.78 2.77
CA GLU A 26 -26.54 7.83 1.64
C GLU A 26 -25.11 7.60 1.13
N ARG A 27 -24.29 8.65 1.07
CA ARG A 27 -22.87 8.53 0.71
C ARG A 27 -22.10 7.70 1.74
N HIS A 28 -22.30 7.99 3.02
CA HIS A 28 -21.69 7.24 4.12
C HIS A 28 -22.11 5.76 4.10
N GLU A 29 -23.40 5.47 3.92
CA GLU A 29 -23.91 4.11 3.80
C GLU A 29 -23.32 3.38 2.59
N SER A 30 -23.18 4.07 1.44
CA SER A 30 -22.53 3.50 0.26
C SER A 30 -21.03 3.24 0.46
N ASP A 31 -20.34 4.16 1.14
CA ASP A 31 -18.92 4.00 1.45
C ASP A 31 -18.73 2.85 2.46
N GLU A 32 -19.59 2.76 3.48
CA GLU A 32 -19.60 1.65 4.45
C GLU A 32 -19.87 0.30 3.77
N ALA A 33 -20.81 0.23 2.84
CA ALA A 33 -21.09 -0.99 2.08
C ALA A 33 -19.92 -1.39 1.17
N ALA A 34 -19.27 -0.43 0.50
CA ALA A 34 -18.09 -0.67 -0.31
C ALA A 34 -16.92 -1.17 0.57
N TRP A 35 -16.70 -0.54 1.72
CA TRP A 35 -15.70 -0.96 2.70
C TRP A 35 -15.99 -2.34 3.27
N ALA A 36 -17.26 -2.69 3.52
CA ALA A 36 -17.65 -4.02 3.99
C ALA A 36 -17.29 -5.12 2.98
N GLY A 37 -17.50 -4.87 1.68
CA GLY A 37 -17.10 -5.82 0.62
C GLY A 37 -15.59 -6.03 0.56
N VAL A 38 -14.80 -4.96 0.70
CA VAL A 38 -13.33 -5.05 0.76
C VAL A 38 -12.85 -5.81 1.99
N ILE A 39 -13.47 -5.57 3.16
CA ILE A 39 -13.12 -6.28 4.40
C ILE A 39 -13.43 -7.77 4.28
N GLU A 40 -14.52 -8.16 3.61
CA GLU A 40 -14.84 -9.57 3.40
C GLU A 40 -13.82 -10.25 2.49
N ASP A 41 -13.43 -9.63 1.36
CA ASP A 41 -12.37 -10.17 0.48
C ASP A 41 -11.06 -10.36 1.24
N LEU A 42 -10.64 -9.35 2.02
CA LEU A 42 -9.44 -9.45 2.84
C LEU A 42 -9.53 -10.59 3.87
N ARG A 43 -10.71 -10.78 4.48
CA ARG A 43 -10.95 -11.86 5.44
C ARG A 43 -10.90 -13.23 4.79
N GLU A 44 -11.54 -13.41 3.64
CA GLU A 44 -11.53 -14.66 2.87
C GLU A 44 -10.10 -15.04 2.47
N ARG A 45 -9.28 -14.05 2.13
CA ARG A 45 -7.85 -14.21 1.77
C ARG A 45 -6.93 -14.31 3.00
N GLY A 46 -7.46 -14.12 4.21
CA GLY A 46 -6.69 -14.11 5.45
C GLY A 46 -5.68 -12.96 5.56
N LEU A 47 -5.89 -11.85 4.85
CA LEU A 47 -5.01 -10.69 4.89
C LEU A 47 -5.38 -9.74 6.05
N PRO A 48 -4.45 -8.88 6.50
CA PRO A 48 -4.79 -7.86 7.49
C PRO A 48 -5.88 -6.92 7.00
N PHE A 49 -6.83 -6.64 7.89
CA PHE A 49 -7.93 -5.72 7.64
C PHE A 49 -8.09 -4.75 8.81
N PRO A 50 -8.56 -3.52 8.57
CA PRO A 50 -8.75 -2.53 9.62
C PRO A 50 -9.73 -3.03 10.70
N GLN A 51 -9.32 -2.95 11.97
CA GLN A 51 -10.16 -3.25 13.12
C GLN A 51 -10.21 -2.05 14.06
N ALA A 52 -11.38 -1.79 14.66
CA ALA A 52 -11.53 -0.69 15.61
C ALA A 52 -10.56 -0.85 16.78
N GLY A 53 -9.77 0.21 17.05
CA GLY A 53 -8.79 0.22 18.12
C GLY A 53 -7.50 -0.55 17.84
N VAL A 54 -7.33 -1.13 16.64
CA VAL A 54 -6.08 -1.78 16.22
C VAL A 54 -5.38 -0.92 15.17
N PRO A 55 -4.08 -0.61 15.32
CA PRO A 55 -3.32 0.10 14.29
C PRO A 55 -3.33 -0.66 12.96
N VAL A 56 -3.42 0.07 11.85
CA VAL A 56 -3.38 -0.53 10.50
C VAL A 56 -1.99 -1.11 10.22
N ILE A 57 -0.94 -0.44 10.69
CA ILE A 57 0.46 -0.86 10.59
C ILE A 57 0.93 -1.39 11.95
N SER A 58 1.60 -2.54 11.94
CA SER A 58 2.14 -3.17 13.14
C SER A 58 3.38 -2.44 13.66
N GLU A 59 3.51 -2.36 14.98
CA GLU A 59 4.79 -2.00 15.64
C GLU A 59 5.89 -3.04 15.39
N GLN A 60 5.53 -4.28 15.04
CA GLN A 60 6.48 -5.33 14.74
C GLN A 60 6.89 -5.28 13.27
N PRO A 61 8.17 -5.00 12.95
CA PRO A 61 8.63 -5.03 11.58
C PRO A 61 8.71 -6.46 11.05
N LEU A 62 8.69 -6.60 9.72
CA LEU A 62 8.87 -7.86 9.02
C LEU A 62 10.34 -8.05 8.67
N ASP A 63 11.00 -9.04 9.27
CA ASP A 63 12.33 -9.51 8.82
C ASP A 63 12.15 -10.38 7.58
N LEU A 64 12.46 -9.82 6.41
CA LEU A 64 12.35 -10.51 5.13
C LEU A 64 13.29 -11.71 5.01
N ALA A 65 14.47 -11.66 5.63
CA ALA A 65 15.44 -12.75 5.59
C ALA A 65 15.02 -13.92 6.49
N ALA A 66 14.40 -13.65 7.64
CA ALA A 66 13.77 -14.67 8.45
C ALA A 66 12.56 -15.28 7.74
N LEU A 67 11.69 -14.46 7.14
CA LEU A 67 10.57 -14.93 6.33
C LEU A 67 11.05 -15.88 5.23
N TRP A 68 11.99 -15.42 4.39
CA TRP A 68 12.57 -16.22 3.31
C TRP A 68 13.09 -17.58 3.76
N ARG A 69 13.81 -17.63 4.89
CA ARG A 69 14.35 -18.88 5.44
C ARG A 69 13.27 -19.81 5.98
N SER A 70 12.15 -19.27 6.43
CA SER A 70 11.02 -20.03 6.96
C SER A 70 10.13 -20.65 5.88
N LEU A 71 10.23 -20.18 4.64
CA LEU A 71 9.44 -20.71 3.52
C LEU A 71 9.84 -22.17 3.19
N PRO A 72 8.87 -22.99 2.76
CA PRO A 72 9.14 -24.27 2.11
C PRO A 72 10.17 -24.11 0.98
N GLU A 73 10.97 -25.15 0.75
CA GLU A 73 12.02 -25.10 -0.27
C GLU A 73 11.45 -24.83 -1.67
N GLU A 74 10.30 -25.42 -2.00
CA GLU A 74 9.59 -25.22 -3.26
C GLU A 74 9.15 -23.76 -3.43
N ASP A 75 8.43 -23.19 -2.46
CA ASP A 75 7.99 -21.79 -2.47
C ASP A 75 9.18 -20.82 -2.59
N ARG A 76 10.26 -21.12 -1.85
CA ARG A 76 11.49 -20.33 -1.88
C ARG A 76 12.18 -20.41 -3.24
N ALA A 77 12.26 -21.60 -3.84
CA ALA A 77 12.85 -21.78 -5.16
C ALA A 77 12.04 -21.03 -6.23
N HIS A 78 10.72 -21.17 -6.19
CA HIS A 78 9.80 -20.52 -7.11
C HIS A 78 9.85 -19.00 -7.05
N LEU A 79 9.71 -18.41 -5.84
CA LEU A 79 9.87 -16.96 -5.66
C LEU A 79 11.27 -16.47 -6.05
N GLY A 80 12.28 -17.31 -5.84
CA GLY A 80 13.67 -17.01 -6.18
C GLY A 80 13.87 -16.94 -7.70
N GLU A 81 13.24 -17.84 -8.43
CA GLU A 81 13.22 -17.85 -9.90
C GLU A 81 12.56 -16.57 -10.44
N ILE A 82 11.37 -16.23 -9.94
CA ILE A 82 10.66 -15.01 -10.34
C ILE A 82 11.50 -13.76 -10.05
N ALA A 83 12.02 -13.64 -8.82
CA ALA A 83 12.86 -12.51 -8.43
C ALA A 83 14.13 -12.40 -9.28
N LEU A 84 14.75 -13.53 -9.62
CA LEU A 84 15.91 -13.57 -10.51
C LEU A 84 15.54 -13.18 -11.94
N GLY A 85 14.36 -13.59 -12.44
CA GLY A 85 13.81 -13.16 -13.72
C GLY A 85 13.66 -11.64 -13.81
N MET A 86 13.17 -11.00 -12.75
CA MET A 86 13.13 -9.53 -12.67
C MET A 86 14.55 -8.94 -12.75
N VAL A 87 15.48 -9.42 -11.92
CA VAL A 87 16.84 -8.85 -11.89
C VAL A 87 17.54 -9.04 -13.24
N VAL A 88 17.54 -10.26 -13.79
CA VAL A 88 18.23 -10.59 -15.04
C VAL A 88 17.55 -9.92 -16.22
N GLY A 89 16.22 -10.00 -16.33
CA GLY A 89 15.45 -9.36 -17.39
C GLY A 89 15.63 -7.84 -17.40
N GLY A 90 15.56 -7.20 -16.24
CA GLY A 90 15.77 -5.75 -16.09
C GLY A 90 17.19 -5.33 -16.48
N LEU A 91 18.21 -6.08 -16.05
CA LEU A 91 19.60 -5.83 -16.44
C LEU A 91 19.81 -5.98 -17.95
N ILE A 92 19.33 -7.07 -18.56
CA ILE A 92 19.45 -7.25 -20.02
C ILE A 92 18.71 -6.13 -20.76
N GLY A 93 17.49 -5.82 -20.33
CA GLY A 93 16.67 -4.74 -20.91
C GLY A 93 17.40 -3.41 -20.92
N ALA A 94 17.97 -3.01 -19.79
CA ALA A 94 18.64 -1.72 -19.61
C ALA A 94 20.00 -1.63 -20.31
N TYR A 95 20.81 -2.70 -20.30
CA TYR A 95 22.20 -2.62 -20.76
C TYR A 95 22.40 -3.09 -22.21
N ALA A 96 21.52 -3.92 -22.75
CA ALA A 96 21.70 -4.47 -24.10
C ALA A 96 21.19 -3.55 -25.22
N GLU A 97 20.51 -2.43 -24.92
CA GLU A 97 19.85 -1.59 -25.93
C GLU A 97 20.83 -1.12 -27.02
N ALA A 98 22.03 -0.68 -26.62
CA ALA A 98 23.03 -0.14 -27.54
C ALA A 98 23.75 -1.21 -28.37
N THR A 99 23.82 -2.46 -27.90
CA THR A 99 24.66 -3.51 -28.50
C THR A 99 23.87 -4.68 -29.09
N ALA A 100 22.67 -4.93 -28.60
CA ALA A 100 21.80 -6.03 -28.98
C ALA A 100 20.31 -5.71 -28.72
N PRO A 101 19.66 -4.90 -29.58
CA PRO A 101 18.26 -4.49 -29.39
C PRO A 101 17.27 -5.65 -29.23
N ALA A 102 17.50 -6.76 -29.91
CA ALA A 102 16.69 -7.97 -29.76
C ALA A 102 16.79 -8.58 -28.35
N ALA A 103 18.00 -8.56 -27.75
CA ALA A 103 18.21 -9.03 -26.39
C ALA A 103 17.57 -8.07 -25.38
N SER A 104 17.71 -6.75 -25.56
CA SER A 104 17.06 -5.74 -24.72
C SER A 104 15.53 -5.94 -24.68
N ARG A 105 14.89 -6.11 -25.85
CA ARG A 105 13.44 -6.38 -25.92
C ARG A 105 13.05 -7.67 -25.18
N ALA A 106 13.82 -8.75 -25.35
CA ALA A 106 13.54 -10.01 -24.65
C ALA A 106 13.72 -9.89 -23.14
N GLY A 107 14.76 -9.19 -22.68
CA GLY A 107 15.00 -8.92 -21.26
C GLY A 107 13.87 -8.10 -20.62
N ALA A 108 13.43 -7.03 -21.29
CA ALA A 108 12.31 -6.22 -20.84
C ALA A 108 11.02 -7.05 -20.69
N GLN A 109 10.74 -7.92 -21.67
CA GLN A 109 9.58 -8.83 -21.57
C GLN A 109 9.68 -9.77 -20.37
N CYS A 110 10.84 -10.40 -20.15
CA CYS A 110 11.07 -11.27 -19.00
C CYS A 110 10.91 -10.53 -17.66
N TYR A 111 11.36 -9.28 -17.56
CA TYR A 111 11.14 -8.44 -16.38
C TYR A 111 9.64 -8.22 -16.10
N HIS A 112 8.87 -7.88 -17.14
CA HIS A 112 7.43 -7.63 -17.00
C HIS A 112 6.65 -8.90 -16.65
N GLU A 113 6.94 -10.03 -17.30
CA GLU A 113 6.33 -11.33 -16.98
C GLU A 113 6.65 -11.74 -15.54
N SER A 114 7.88 -11.53 -15.09
CA SER A 114 8.28 -11.84 -13.70
C SER A 114 7.58 -10.91 -12.69
N LEU A 115 7.40 -9.63 -13.03
CA LEU A 115 6.66 -8.69 -12.19
C LEU A 115 5.17 -9.05 -12.11
N GLU A 116 4.57 -9.50 -13.21
CA GLU A 116 3.19 -9.98 -13.25
C GLU A 116 3.03 -11.26 -12.41
N ALA A 117 3.94 -12.22 -12.56
CA ALA A 117 3.96 -13.45 -11.77
C ALA A 117 4.01 -13.18 -10.26
N LEU A 118 4.75 -12.17 -9.79
CA LEU A 118 4.73 -11.78 -8.37
C LEU A 118 3.35 -11.35 -7.86
N SER A 119 2.43 -10.94 -8.72
CA SER A 119 1.08 -10.52 -8.33
C SER A 119 0.07 -11.68 -8.34
N THR A 120 0.34 -12.72 -9.12
CA THR A 120 -0.60 -13.84 -9.38
C THR A 120 -0.16 -15.15 -8.75
N GLU A 121 1.14 -15.34 -8.51
CA GLU A 121 1.73 -16.62 -8.08
C GLU A 121 2.29 -16.55 -6.65
N ILE A 122 1.78 -15.64 -5.82
CA ILE A 122 2.22 -15.51 -4.42
C ILE A 122 1.88 -16.80 -3.65
N PRO A 123 2.86 -17.52 -3.08
CA PRO A 123 2.57 -18.73 -2.30
C PRO A 123 1.76 -18.42 -1.04
N ASP A 124 0.85 -19.34 -0.68
CA ASP A 124 0.04 -19.25 0.54
C ASP A 124 0.88 -19.10 1.81
N SER A 125 2.10 -19.64 1.82
CA SER A 125 3.05 -19.52 2.94
C SER A 125 3.51 -18.08 3.17
N VAL A 126 3.64 -17.28 2.11
CA VAL A 126 3.93 -15.83 2.20
C VAL A 126 2.72 -15.08 2.70
N VAL A 127 1.53 -15.38 2.15
CA VAL A 127 0.27 -14.79 2.60
C VAL A 127 0.05 -15.07 4.09
N ALA A 128 0.36 -16.28 4.53
CA ALA A 128 0.24 -16.68 5.93
C ALA A 128 1.16 -15.87 6.86
N ALA A 129 2.34 -15.45 6.41
CA ALA A 129 3.23 -14.60 7.19
C ALA A 129 2.70 -13.17 7.37
N LEU A 130 1.85 -12.73 6.44
CA LEU A 130 1.17 -11.43 6.49
C LEU A 130 -0.14 -11.49 7.29
N ARG A 131 -0.65 -12.68 7.65
CA ARG A 131 -1.87 -12.82 8.48
C ARG A 131 -1.76 -12.05 9.80
N GLY A 132 -2.85 -11.40 10.18
CA GLY A 132 -2.97 -10.71 11.46
C GLY A 132 -3.92 -9.52 11.37
N PRO A 133 -4.07 -8.76 12.45
CA PRO A 133 -4.95 -7.59 12.45
C PRO A 133 -4.29 -6.32 11.90
N SER A 134 -2.97 -6.36 11.61
CA SER A 134 -2.18 -5.22 11.14
C SER A 134 -1.13 -5.66 10.11
N TRP A 135 -0.79 -4.76 9.19
CA TRP A 135 0.28 -4.97 8.20
C TRP A 135 1.66 -4.83 8.83
N LYS A 136 2.53 -5.81 8.62
CA LYS A 136 3.94 -5.73 9.02
C LYS A 136 4.77 -5.20 7.87
N ILE A 137 5.51 -4.12 8.11
CA ILE A 137 6.34 -3.47 7.09
C ILE A 137 7.77 -4.02 7.16
N PRO A 138 8.43 -4.26 6.01
CA PRO A 138 9.83 -4.69 5.99
C PRO A 138 10.75 -3.79 6.82
N ASP A 139 11.57 -4.41 7.67
CA ASP A 139 12.53 -3.75 8.54
C ASP A 139 13.53 -2.84 7.80
N ARG A 140 13.86 -3.19 6.55
CA ARG A 140 14.77 -2.42 5.68
C ARG A 140 14.33 -0.98 5.43
N LEU A 141 13.04 -0.66 5.58
CA LEU A 141 12.52 0.70 5.39
C LEU A 141 12.85 1.61 6.59
N GLY A 142 13.28 1.02 7.71
CA GLY A 142 13.47 1.74 8.96
C GLY A 142 12.15 2.04 9.66
N PRO A 143 12.13 3.03 10.57
CA PRO A 143 10.93 3.44 11.27
C PRO A 143 9.85 3.98 10.31
N VAL A 144 8.60 3.65 10.60
CA VAL A 144 7.43 4.06 9.82
C VAL A 144 6.35 4.58 10.76
N CYS A 145 5.70 5.68 10.40
CA CYS A 145 4.55 6.18 11.15
C CYS A 145 3.38 5.19 11.04
N LEU A 146 2.89 4.68 12.17
CA LEU A 146 1.82 3.67 12.19
C LEU A 146 0.46 4.19 11.70
N SER A 147 0.32 5.51 11.56
CA SER A 147 -0.91 6.17 11.09
C SER A 147 -0.89 6.49 9.60
N CYS A 148 0.17 7.14 9.10
CA CYS A 148 0.23 7.59 7.70
C CYS A 148 1.23 6.85 6.82
N GLY A 149 2.04 5.95 7.38
CA GLY A 149 3.01 5.17 6.61
C GLY A 149 4.27 5.92 6.15
N CYS A 150 4.45 7.20 6.52
CA CYS A 150 5.66 7.94 6.16
C CYS A 150 6.91 7.32 6.80
N SER A 151 8.06 7.46 6.13
CA SER A 151 9.37 6.99 6.60
C SER A 151 10.37 8.15 6.65
N GLU A 152 11.62 7.86 7.02
CA GLU A 152 12.70 8.87 7.03
C GLU A 152 13.05 9.37 5.62
N ASP A 153 12.94 8.49 4.62
CA ASP A 153 13.23 8.80 3.21
C ASP A 153 11.98 9.19 2.39
N ASP A 154 10.79 9.11 3.00
CA ASP A 154 9.50 9.44 2.39
C ASP A 154 8.60 10.11 3.42
N ALA A 155 8.91 11.38 3.71
CA ALA A 155 8.14 12.20 4.64
C ALA A 155 6.79 12.64 4.04
N CYS A 156 5.83 12.98 4.91
CA CYS A 156 4.59 13.63 4.46
C CYS A 156 4.88 14.90 3.65
N ALA A 157 3.92 15.33 2.82
CA ALA A 157 4.08 16.44 1.86
C ALA A 157 4.71 17.72 2.44
N ASP A 158 4.46 18.03 3.72
CA ASP A 158 4.99 19.22 4.40
C ASP A 158 6.31 19.00 5.18
N GLY A 159 6.93 17.81 5.06
CA GLY A 159 8.19 17.47 5.71
C GLY A 159 8.05 17.18 7.21
N CYS A 160 7.30 16.12 7.56
CA CYS A 160 7.13 15.70 8.95
C CYS A 160 8.43 15.16 9.60
N ARG A 161 8.45 15.09 10.93
CA ARG A 161 9.53 14.47 11.71
C ARG A 161 8.97 13.44 12.69
N TRP A 162 9.83 12.65 13.33
CA TRP A 162 9.43 11.77 14.41
C TRP A 162 9.06 12.55 15.68
N MET A 163 7.97 12.16 16.34
CA MET A 163 7.51 12.78 17.59
C MET A 163 8.39 12.44 18.80
N ASP A 164 8.95 11.23 18.80
CA ASP A 164 9.72 10.68 19.91
C ASP A 164 10.77 9.66 19.42
N ASP A 165 11.54 9.11 20.36
CA ASP A 165 12.56 8.11 20.09
C ASP A 165 12.00 6.74 19.69
N ARG A 166 10.71 6.45 19.96
CA ARG A 166 10.05 5.23 19.48
C ARG A 166 9.81 5.29 17.98
N ARG A 167 9.70 6.50 17.40
CA ARG A 167 9.55 6.74 15.96
C ARG A 167 8.37 5.98 15.34
N ILE A 168 7.30 5.83 16.10
CA ILE A 168 6.04 5.18 15.67
C ILE A 168 4.98 6.18 15.20
N GLN A 169 5.18 7.46 15.47
CA GLN A 169 4.26 8.53 15.08
C GLN A 169 5.05 9.75 14.60
N CYS A 170 4.63 10.33 13.47
CA CYS A 170 5.21 11.55 12.95
C CYS A 170 4.46 12.79 13.47
N THR A 171 5.08 13.97 13.36
CA THR A 171 4.51 15.24 13.82
C THR A 171 3.18 15.57 13.16
N ALA A 172 2.99 15.20 11.89
CA ALA A 172 1.73 15.43 11.17
C ALA A 172 0.56 14.62 11.75
N CYS A 173 0.83 13.39 12.22
CA CYS A 173 -0.18 12.54 12.87
C CYS A 173 -0.24 12.74 14.39
N GLY A 174 0.83 13.27 14.99
CA GLY A 174 1.00 13.42 16.43
C GLY A 174 0.30 14.63 17.03
N ARG A 175 -0.01 15.65 16.21
CA ARG A 175 -0.62 16.91 16.66
C ARG A 175 -1.50 17.55 15.58
N PRO A 176 -2.75 17.09 15.40
CA PRO A 176 -3.67 17.71 14.45
C PRO A 176 -3.95 19.20 14.78
N GLU A 177 -3.91 19.54 16.06
CA GLU A 177 -4.18 20.89 16.59
C GLU A 177 -3.07 21.92 16.36
N ASP A 178 -1.83 21.50 16.09
CA ASP A 178 -0.72 22.40 15.73
C ASP A 178 -0.76 22.84 14.24
N HIS A 179 -1.68 22.26 13.45
CA HIS A 179 -1.82 22.49 12.00
C HIS A 179 -3.19 23.07 11.58
N LEU A 180 -4.04 23.44 12.54
CA LEU A 180 -5.23 24.23 12.25
C LEU A 180 -4.79 25.66 11.85
N PRO A 181 -5.26 26.21 10.71
CA PRO A 181 -5.03 27.61 10.42
C PRO A 181 -5.65 28.45 11.53
N ILE A 182 -4.85 29.35 12.10
CA ILE A 182 -5.29 30.40 13.02
C ILE A 182 -6.23 31.35 12.28
#